data_AF-A0A962ZPZ8-F1
#
_entry.id   AF-A0A962ZPZ8-F1
#
_cell.length_a   1.000
_cell.length_b   1.000
_cell.length_c   1.000
_cell.angle_alpha   90.00
_cell.angle_beta   90.00
_cell.angle_gamma   90.00
#
_symmetry.space_group_name_H-M   'P 1'
#
loop_
_entity.id
_entity.type
_entity.pdbx_description
1 polymer ?
#
loop_
_entity_poly.entity_id
_entity_poly.type
_entity_poly.pdbx_seq_one_letter_code
_entity_poly.pdbx_strand_id
1 'polypeptide(L)'
;MRESAGAVRLGFLQTMVVLLPYLREKLLEQVGSIWFIVVYLLLFQIIVLQLPVIFASMIATGIAVVAIGLMFFMEGLRLGLMPLGEAIGTVLPRRSRLPMILVFAFLVGIGATLAEPAIAVLKAAGSGVVPAEAPLLYSLLNDFAGQLVASVGIGVGLAVALGVTRFFYGWSLKWLILPVVIALSALTLWTYSNAVLEPIIGLAWDSGAVTTGPVTVPLVLALGIGVCRIVGRGDMSAAGFGIVTLASLFPIMAVLLLGNLHYALDDYYGAPNYRGELHPQAPQAEAVEHSSATPAAGFSAEELALYRQSGEVPPDTDIRYSGGDVRLAGANIIHENARITLVKRQHSVAPASDADWDPKNDIIASLESAALAALQAVIPLCLFLFLTLRFFLRERLEDPMLISIGLVFAVLGMALFGLGISIGLTPLGSQLGSNVPSAFATVQPWGMQGVQGPLYGEGLGGSLVAILFGFFLGYGATLAEPALNALGDTVQKITVGAFRKTLLMQCVAIGVALGIAAGVCKIAFNIPLVYLLMPSYLLLCVLTWISSEEFVNFGWDSAGVTTGPITVPLVLAMGLGIGSNVPGVTDGFGILALASVGPIITVLTVGLIVERARQADDPAAESNS
;
A
#
# COMPACT_ATOMS: atom_id res chain seq x y z
N MET A 1 11.04 13.96 47.53
CA MET A 1 9.89 13.52 48.35
C MET A 1 8.64 13.59 47.49
N ARG A 2 8.23 12.47 46.87
CA ARG A 2 6.86 12.33 46.35
C ARG A 2 6.10 11.59 47.43
N GLU A 3 5.18 12.26 48.10
CA GLU A 3 4.15 11.59 48.89
C GLU A 3 3.48 10.55 47.99
N SER A 4 3.29 9.36 48.54
CA SER A 4 2.49 8.31 47.93
C SER A 4 1.08 8.84 47.70
N ALA A 5 0.79 9.32 46.50
CA ALA A 5 -0.58 9.40 46.03
C ALA A 5 -1.12 7.97 46.12
N GLY A 6 -1.96 7.71 47.13
CA GLY A 6 -2.51 6.39 47.39
C GLY A 6 -3.14 5.88 46.10
N ALA A 7 -2.71 4.70 45.65
CA ALA A 7 -3.33 4.04 44.50
C ALA A 7 -4.84 3.97 44.76
N VAL A 8 -5.61 4.74 44.00
CA VAL A 8 -7.07 4.77 44.12
C VAL A 8 -7.57 3.39 43.74
N ARG A 9 -7.92 2.57 44.74
CA ARG A 9 -8.50 1.24 44.53
C ARG A 9 -9.96 1.43 44.11
N LEU A 10 -10.16 1.67 42.82
CA LEU A 10 -11.49 1.67 42.22
C LEU A 10 -12.03 0.24 42.20
N GLY A 11 -13.30 0.05 42.58
CA GLY A 11 -13.98 -1.22 42.34
C GLY A 11 -14.07 -1.52 40.83
N PHE A 12 -14.32 -2.77 40.44
CA PHE A 12 -14.46 -3.15 39.01
C PHE A 12 -15.49 -2.28 38.28
N LEU A 13 -16.64 -2.03 38.91
CA LEU A 13 -17.69 -1.17 38.36
C LEU A 13 -17.23 0.29 38.20
N GLN A 14 -16.51 0.84 39.18
CA GLN A 14 -15.98 2.21 39.09
C GLN A 14 -14.88 2.32 38.03
N THR A 15 -14.06 1.28 37.88
CA THR A 15 -13.02 1.19 36.84
C THR A 15 -13.66 1.15 35.45
N MET A 16 -14.70 0.33 35.26
CA MET A 16 -15.46 0.28 34.01
C MET A 16 -16.19 1.61 33.73
N VAL A 17 -16.73 2.29 34.73
CA VAL A 17 -17.37 3.61 34.56
C VAL A 17 -16.39 4.65 34.04
N VAL A 18 -15.11 4.60 34.44
CA VAL A 18 -14.07 5.51 33.95
C VAL A 18 -13.53 5.09 32.57
N LEU A 19 -13.35 3.79 32.33
CA LEU A 19 -12.78 3.27 31.07
C LEU A 19 -13.79 3.26 29.92
N LEU A 20 -15.07 3.01 30.18
CA LEU A 20 -16.06 2.83 29.12
C LEU A 20 -16.24 4.07 28.21
N PRO A 21 -16.27 5.31 28.73
CA PRO A 21 -16.28 6.51 27.87
C PRO A 21 -15.03 6.58 26.97
N TYR A 22 -13.85 6.30 27.52
CA TYR A 22 -12.58 6.30 26.78
C TYR A 22 -12.56 5.25 25.68
N LEU A 23 -12.92 4.00 26.01
CA LEU A 23 -12.99 2.90 25.06
C LEU A 23 -14.01 3.18 23.96
N ARG A 24 -15.16 3.76 24.32
CA ARG A 24 -16.19 4.13 23.36
C ARG A 24 -15.70 5.22 22.39
N GLU A 25 -15.05 6.26 22.90
CA GLU A 25 -14.50 7.33 22.07
C GLU A 25 -13.47 6.76 21.08
N LYS A 26 -12.53 5.95 21.57
CA LYS A 26 -11.51 5.31 20.73
C LYS A 26 -12.10 4.36 19.68
N LEU A 27 -13.10 3.57 20.05
CA LEU A 27 -13.80 2.70 19.11
C LEU A 27 -14.58 3.50 18.06
N LEU A 28 -15.25 4.59 18.46
CA LEU A 28 -15.97 5.48 17.54
C LEU A 28 -15.02 6.20 16.58
N GLU A 29 -13.81 6.56 17.01
CA GLU A 29 -12.76 7.06 16.11
C GLU A 29 -12.42 6.00 15.05
N GLN A 30 -12.18 4.73 15.45
CA GLN A 30 -11.85 3.67 14.49
C GLN A 30 -12.99 3.33 13.54
N VAL A 31 -14.23 3.26 14.05
CA VAL A 31 -15.41 3.08 13.21
C VAL A 31 -15.58 4.28 12.28
N GLY A 32 -15.33 5.50 12.77
CA GLY A 32 -15.29 6.75 12.03
C GLY A 32 -14.34 6.71 10.82
N SER A 33 -13.21 6.01 10.96
CA SER A 33 -12.23 5.82 9.89
C SER A 33 -12.61 4.77 8.85
N ILE A 34 -13.58 3.90 9.12
CA ILE A 34 -13.90 2.75 8.25
C ILE A 34 -15.30 2.85 7.65
N TRP A 35 -16.27 3.40 8.38
CA TRP A 35 -17.69 3.35 8.00
C TRP A 35 -17.95 3.96 6.63
N PHE A 36 -17.30 5.07 6.29
CA PHE A 36 -17.49 5.72 4.99
C PHE A 36 -17.10 4.77 3.87
N ILE A 37 -15.93 4.15 3.98
CA ILE A 37 -15.41 3.20 3.01
C ILE A 37 -16.38 2.03 2.88
N VAL A 38 -16.77 1.40 4.00
CA VAL A 38 -17.69 0.25 3.99
C VAL A 38 -19.03 0.60 3.34
N VAL A 39 -19.66 1.69 3.76
CA VAL A 39 -20.96 2.13 3.23
C VAL A 39 -20.85 2.46 1.75
N TYR A 40 -19.80 3.19 1.36
CA TYR A 40 -19.55 3.53 -0.04
C TYR A 40 -19.41 2.27 -0.90
N LEU A 41 -18.62 1.30 -0.45
CA LEU A 41 -18.40 0.04 -1.16
C LEU A 41 -19.69 -0.79 -1.28
N LEU A 42 -20.47 -0.90 -0.19
CA LEU A 42 -21.76 -1.60 -0.22
C LEU A 42 -22.75 -0.93 -1.18
N LEU A 43 -22.87 0.40 -1.14
CA LEU A 43 -23.73 1.15 -2.04
C LEU A 43 -23.28 0.99 -3.49
N PHE A 44 -21.98 1.07 -3.75
CA PHE A 44 -21.46 0.90 -5.10
C PHE A 44 -21.73 -0.51 -5.64
N GLN A 45 -21.43 -1.55 -4.86
CA GLN A 45 -21.62 -2.94 -5.28
C GLN A 45 -23.11 -3.28 -5.52
N ILE A 46 -24.01 -2.83 -4.63
CA ILE A 46 -25.45 -3.16 -4.71
C ILE A 46 -26.18 -2.29 -5.72
N ILE A 47 -25.91 -0.97 -5.75
CA ILE A 47 -26.68 -0.02 -6.57
C ILE A 47 -26.06 0.13 -7.96
N VAL A 48 -24.74 0.32 -8.03
CA VAL A 48 -24.05 0.60 -9.29
C VAL A 48 -23.78 -0.70 -10.03
N LEU A 49 -23.07 -1.65 -9.42
CA LEU A 49 -22.74 -2.91 -10.07
C LEU A 49 -23.92 -3.90 -10.12
N GLN A 50 -24.97 -3.69 -9.32
CA GLN A 50 -26.13 -4.59 -9.22
C GLN A 50 -25.74 -6.02 -8.83
N LEU A 51 -24.67 -6.17 -8.04
CA LEU A 51 -24.14 -7.46 -7.60
C LEU A 51 -24.36 -7.66 -6.10
N PRO A 52 -24.71 -8.88 -5.65
CA PRO A 52 -24.76 -9.19 -4.23
C PRO A 52 -23.35 -9.19 -3.63
N VAL A 53 -23.27 -8.91 -2.32
CA VAL A 53 -22.04 -9.08 -1.53
C VAL A 53 -22.00 -10.49 -0.98
N ILE A 54 -21.04 -11.28 -1.46
CA ILE A 54 -20.91 -12.68 -1.03
C ILE A 54 -20.16 -12.71 0.30
N PHE A 55 -20.59 -13.57 1.22
CA PHE A 55 -20.03 -13.67 2.58
C PHE A 55 -20.13 -12.37 3.40
N ALA A 56 -21.22 -11.60 3.21
CA ALA A 56 -21.41 -10.30 3.89
C ALA A 56 -21.26 -10.37 5.42
N SER A 57 -21.72 -11.45 6.07
CA SER A 57 -21.58 -11.63 7.53
C SER A 57 -20.13 -11.84 7.96
N MET A 58 -19.36 -12.61 7.20
CA MET A 58 -17.94 -12.84 7.43
C MET A 58 -17.17 -11.53 7.25
N ILE A 59 -17.43 -10.82 6.16
CA ILE A 59 -16.80 -9.52 5.86
C ILE A 59 -17.13 -8.49 6.95
N ALA A 60 -18.40 -8.39 7.38
CA ALA A 60 -18.82 -7.51 8.46
C ALA A 60 -18.13 -7.83 9.79
N THR A 61 -18.00 -9.13 10.12
CA THR A 61 -17.27 -9.58 11.30
C THR A 61 -15.79 -9.26 11.20
N GLY A 62 -15.18 -9.50 10.04
CA GLY A 62 -13.78 -9.14 9.76
C GLY A 62 -13.51 -7.65 9.93
N ILE A 63 -14.37 -6.79 9.38
CA ILE A 63 -14.28 -5.32 9.54
C ILE A 63 -14.44 -4.89 11.00
N ALA A 64 -15.34 -5.52 11.76
CA ALA A 64 -15.48 -5.25 13.19
C ALA A 64 -14.21 -5.65 13.96
N VAL A 65 -13.62 -6.81 13.62
CA VAL A 65 -12.34 -7.27 14.18
C VAL A 65 -11.20 -6.33 13.78
N VAL A 66 -11.16 -5.79 12.56
CA VAL A 66 -10.21 -4.74 12.13
C VAL A 66 -10.34 -3.50 13.02
N ALA A 67 -11.56 -3.00 13.23
CA ALA A 67 -11.77 -1.79 14.04
C ALA A 67 -11.27 -1.97 15.48
N ILE A 68 -11.55 -3.13 16.09
CA ILE A 68 -11.08 -3.48 17.43
C ILE A 68 -9.56 -3.68 17.45
N GLY A 69 -9.02 -4.42 16.48
CA GLY A 69 -7.59 -4.70 16.38
C GLY A 69 -6.78 -3.41 16.21
N LEU A 70 -7.21 -2.53 15.30
CA LEU A 70 -6.57 -1.24 15.07
C LEU A 70 -6.64 -0.34 16.30
N MET A 71 -7.77 -0.34 17.04
CA MET A 71 -7.90 0.38 18.30
C MET A 71 -6.84 -0.06 19.32
N PHE A 72 -6.75 -1.37 19.60
CA PHE A 72 -5.76 -1.90 20.54
C PHE A 72 -4.34 -1.65 20.05
N PHE A 73 -4.11 -1.76 18.74
CA PHE A 73 -2.80 -1.56 18.15
C PHE A 73 -2.32 -0.12 18.30
N MET A 74 -3.14 0.85 17.89
CA MET A 74 -2.80 2.27 17.97
C MET A 74 -2.62 2.73 19.42
N GLU A 75 -3.47 2.25 20.34
CA GLU A 75 -3.30 2.54 21.76
C GLU A 75 -2.04 1.88 22.32
N GLY A 76 -1.74 0.66 21.90
CA GLY A 76 -0.52 -0.05 22.26
C GLY A 76 0.75 0.67 21.81
N LEU A 77 0.77 1.18 20.57
CA LEU A 77 1.87 2.01 20.06
C LEU A 77 2.02 3.29 20.88
N ARG A 78 0.91 3.97 21.19
CA ARG A 78 0.90 5.23 21.93
C ARG A 78 1.40 5.07 23.37
N LEU A 79 1.03 3.99 24.05
CA LEU A 79 1.43 3.73 25.44
C LEU A 79 2.79 3.03 25.55
N GLY A 80 3.19 2.27 24.53
CA GLY A 80 4.38 1.44 24.54
C GLY A 80 5.53 1.99 23.72
N LEU A 81 5.36 2.04 22.39
CA LEU A 81 6.45 2.20 21.43
C LEU A 81 6.85 3.66 21.21
N MET A 82 5.88 4.59 21.15
CA MET A 82 6.14 6.02 20.97
C MET A 82 6.92 6.63 22.15
N PRO A 83 6.57 6.41 23.44
CA PRO A 83 7.33 6.94 24.57
C PRO A 83 8.77 6.43 24.60
N LEU A 84 8.98 5.19 24.16
CA LEU A 84 10.30 4.58 24.04
C LEU A 84 11.15 5.32 22.98
N GLY A 85 10.55 5.61 21.82
CA GLY A 85 11.16 6.42 20.77
C GLY A 85 11.48 7.85 21.20
N GLU A 86 10.55 8.53 21.86
CA GLU A 86 10.72 9.90 22.37
C GLU A 86 11.81 9.99 23.44
N ALA A 87 11.82 9.03 24.39
CA ALA A 87 12.85 8.95 25.42
C ALA A 87 14.24 8.78 24.80
N ILE A 88 14.37 7.94 23.77
CA ILE A 88 15.64 7.77 23.07
C ILE A 88 16.00 9.03 22.29
N GLY A 89 15.07 9.61 21.53
CA GLY A 89 15.32 10.82 20.76
C GLY A 89 15.76 12.01 21.61
N THR A 90 15.30 12.10 22.86
CA THR A 90 15.67 13.18 23.78
C THR A 90 16.96 12.90 24.59
N VAL A 91 17.35 11.64 24.78
CA VAL A 91 18.54 11.32 25.59
C VAL A 91 19.76 11.03 24.72
N LEU A 92 19.56 10.32 23.61
CA LEU A 92 20.62 9.86 22.71
C LEU A 92 21.54 11.00 22.23
N PRO A 93 21.03 12.17 21.79
CA PRO A 93 21.89 13.26 21.32
C PRO A 93 22.73 13.90 22.42
N ARG A 94 22.31 13.79 23.69
CA ARG A 94 23.05 14.34 24.84
C ARG A 94 24.22 13.47 25.27
N ARG A 95 24.15 12.16 25.01
CA ARG A 95 25.13 11.17 25.49
C ARG A 95 26.00 10.56 24.40
N SER A 96 25.66 10.77 23.14
CA SER A 96 26.28 10.05 22.01
C SER A 96 26.86 11.00 20.97
N ARG A 97 27.90 10.54 20.27
CA ARG A 97 28.46 11.24 19.11
C ARG A 97 27.60 10.99 17.87
N LEU A 98 27.64 11.90 16.91
CA LEU A 98 26.85 11.84 15.67
C LEU A 98 26.86 10.46 14.98
N PRO A 99 28.00 9.78 14.73
CA PRO A 99 27.99 8.48 14.05
C PRO A 99 27.15 7.42 14.78
N MET A 100 27.13 7.46 16.11
CA MET A 100 26.37 6.52 16.92
C MET A 100 24.86 6.81 16.88
N ILE A 101 24.50 8.10 16.81
CA ILE A 101 23.12 8.53 16.57
C ILE A 101 22.66 8.02 15.20
N LEU A 102 23.51 8.13 14.17
CA LEU A 102 23.19 7.68 12.81
C LEU A 102 23.04 6.15 12.73
N VAL A 103 23.94 5.38 13.34
CA VAL A 103 23.80 3.91 13.41
C VAL A 103 22.51 3.53 14.14
N PHE A 104 22.20 4.21 15.24
CA PHE A 104 20.95 3.97 15.95
C PHE A 104 19.72 4.31 15.09
N ALA A 105 19.72 5.48 14.43
CA ALA A 105 18.62 5.91 13.57
C ALA A 105 18.41 4.93 12.39
N PHE A 106 19.50 4.42 11.82
CA PHE A 106 19.48 3.38 10.80
C PHE A 106 18.82 2.09 11.29
N LEU A 107 19.23 1.59 12.47
CA LEU A 107 18.64 0.37 13.05
C LEU A 107 17.18 0.56 13.45
N VAL A 108 16.80 1.74 13.96
CA VAL A 108 15.40 2.07 14.24
C VAL A 108 14.58 2.07 12.96
N GLY A 109 15.08 2.65 11.86
CA GLY A 109 14.38 2.63 10.59
C GLY A 109 14.12 1.21 10.09
N ILE A 110 15.14 0.34 10.10
CA ILE A 110 14.97 -1.08 9.76
C ILE A 110 13.92 -1.74 10.65
N GLY A 111 14.07 -1.61 11.97
CA GLY A 111 13.16 -2.25 12.92
C GLY A 111 11.71 -1.74 12.80
N ALA A 112 11.52 -0.44 12.53
CA ALA A 112 10.22 0.16 12.29
C ALA A 112 9.53 -0.43 11.07
N THR A 113 10.26 -0.61 9.97
CA THR A 113 9.75 -1.22 8.74
C THR A 113 9.36 -2.68 8.94
N LEU A 114 10.14 -3.44 9.71
CA LEU A 114 9.78 -4.82 10.07
C LEU A 114 8.53 -4.89 10.96
N ALA A 115 8.29 -3.84 11.75
CA ALA A 115 7.13 -3.71 12.59
C ALA A 115 5.89 -3.15 11.86
N GLU A 116 6.02 -2.76 10.59
CA GLU A 116 4.97 -2.11 9.82
C GLU A 116 3.95 -3.15 9.27
N PRO A 117 2.68 -3.16 9.74
CA PRO A 117 1.71 -4.15 9.30
C PRO A 117 1.40 -4.08 7.80
N ALA A 118 1.53 -2.91 7.18
CA ALA A 118 1.25 -2.72 5.77
C ALA A 118 2.21 -3.54 4.86
N ILE A 119 3.46 -3.79 5.33
CA ILE A 119 4.44 -4.62 4.62
C ILE A 119 4.01 -6.10 4.59
N ALA A 120 3.35 -6.58 5.65
CA ALA A 120 2.82 -7.95 5.66
C ALA A 120 1.73 -8.12 4.60
N VAL A 121 0.90 -7.08 4.40
CA VAL A 121 -0.14 -7.11 3.36
C VAL A 121 0.47 -7.02 1.97
N LEU A 122 1.50 -6.19 1.76
CA LEU A 122 2.25 -6.17 0.51
C LEU A 122 2.82 -7.54 0.15
N LYS A 123 3.37 -8.27 1.14
CA LYS A 123 3.84 -9.66 0.94
C LYS A 123 2.69 -10.60 0.58
N ALA A 124 1.58 -10.54 1.30
CA ALA A 124 0.41 -11.38 1.04
C ALA A 124 -0.18 -11.15 -0.37
N ALA A 125 -0.07 -9.91 -0.87
CA ALA A 125 -0.46 -9.50 -2.21
C ALA A 125 0.29 -10.30 -3.31
N GLY A 126 1.48 -10.84 -3.01
CA GLY A 126 2.28 -11.69 -3.90
C GLY A 126 1.62 -12.97 -4.38
N SER A 127 0.68 -13.50 -3.61
CA SER A 127 -0.05 -14.73 -3.95
C SER A 127 -0.94 -14.58 -5.19
N GLY A 128 -1.33 -13.34 -5.54
CA GLY A 128 -2.17 -13.04 -6.70
C GLY A 128 -1.40 -12.82 -8.00
N VAL A 129 -0.07 -12.85 -7.98
CA VAL A 129 0.76 -12.59 -9.17
C VAL A 129 0.97 -13.90 -9.95
N VAL A 130 0.70 -13.88 -11.26
CA VAL A 130 0.88 -15.05 -12.12
C VAL A 130 2.37 -15.19 -12.52
N PRO A 131 3.05 -16.30 -12.19
CA PRO A 131 4.48 -16.47 -12.49
C PRO A 131 4.83 -16.41 -13.99
N ALA A 132 3.90 -16.82 -14.86
CA ALA A 132 4.13 -16.83 -16.31
C ALA A 132 4.13 -15.43 -16.93
N GLU A 133 3.37 -14.49 -16.34
CA GLU A 133 3.26 -13.12 -16.84
C GLU A 133 4.32 -12.22 -16.21
N ALA A 134 4.60 -12.41 -14.92
CA ALA A 134 5.54 -11.59 -14.17
C ALA A 134 6.46 -12.45 -13.28
N PRO A 135 7.43 -13.18 -13.86
CA PRO A 135 8.23 -14.19 -13.15
C PRO A 135 9.11 -13.59 -12.05
N LEU A 136 9.76 -12.46 -12.32
CA LEU A 136 10.62 -11.79 -11.37
C LEU A 136 9.81 -11.11 -10.25
N LEU A 137 8.65 -10.53 -10.57
CA LEU A 137 7.73 -9.98 -9.57
C LEU A 137 7.21 -11.07 -8.62
N TYR A 138 6.80 -12.21 -9.16
CA TYR A 138 6.37 -13.37 -8.37
C TYR A 138 7.48 -13.84 -7.42
N SER A 139 8.71 -13.97 -7.93
CA SER A 139 9.86 -14.42 -7.14
C SER A 139 10.19 -13.46 -5.99
N LEU A 140 10.12 -12.15 -6.23
CA LEU A 140 10.37 -11.15 -5.19
C LEU A 140 9.34 -11.17 -4.06
N LEU A 141 8.08 -11.47 -4.37
CA LEU A 141 6.97 -11.43 -3.41
C LEU A 141 6.71 -12.77 -2.70
N ASN A 142 7.14 -13.89 -3.28
CA ASN A 142 6.95 -15.22 -2.72
C ASN A 142 8.29 -15.79 -2.21
N ASP A 143 9.21 -16.15 -3.10
CA ASP A 143 10.46 -16.83 -2.76
C ASP A 143 11.45 -15.93 -1.99
N PHE A 144 11.61 -14.70 -2.47
CA PHE A 144 12.54 -13.72 -1.93
C PHE A 144 11.87 -12.66 -1.06
N ALA A 145 10.64 -12.91 -0.60
CA ALA A 145 9.89 -11.96 0.22
C ALA A 145 10.67 -11.47 1.45
N GLY A 146 11.44 -12.36 2.09
CA GLY A 146 12.31 -11.98 3.21
C GLY A 146 13.41 -10.99 2.81
N GLN A 147 14.02 -11.19 1.64
CA GLN A 147 15.05 -10.29 1.09
C GLN A 147 14.43 -8.95 0.67
N LEU A 148 13.24 -8.98 0.08
CA LEU A 148 12.47 -7.78 -0.28
C LEU A 148 12.22 -6.91 0.96
N VAL A 149 11.66 -7.51 2.01
CA VAL A 149 11.39 -6.81 3.29
C VAL A 149 12.67 -6.28 3.92
N ALA A 150 13.75 -7.07 3.92
CA ALA A 150 15.05 -6.63 4.44
C ALA A 150 15.64 -5.46 3.63
N SER A 151 15.58 -5.51 2.29
CA SER A 151 16.04 -4.44 1.40
C SER A 151 15.25 -3.15 1.62
N VAL A 152 13.93 -3.25 1.68
CA VAL A 152 13.03 -2.13 2.00
C VAL A 152 13.38 -1.53 3.37
N GLY A 153 13.57 -2.37 4.40
CA GLY A 153 13.99 -1.93 5.73
C GLY A 153 15.35 -1.23 5.74
N ILE A 154 16.34 -1.73 4.98
CA ILE A 154 17.65 -1.06 4.81
C ILE A 154 17.46 0.30 4.15
N GLY A 155 16.60 0.40 3.12
CA GLY A 155 16.23 1.66 2.48
C GLY A 155 15.67 2.67 3.47
N VAL A 156 14.67 2.29 4.28
CA VAL A 156 14.11 3.14 5.34
C VAL A 156 15.17 3.52 6.37
N GLY A 157 16.01 2.58 6.81
CA GLY A 157 17.12 2.84 7.73
C GLY A 157 18.05 3.93 7.21
N LEU A 158 18.49 3.84 5.95
CA LEU A 158 19.34 4.86 5.31
C LEU A 158 18.63 6.21 5.24
N ALA A 159 17.34 6.22 4.91
CA ALA A 159 16.54 7.43 4.87
C ALA A 159 16.41 8.11 6.25
N VAL A 160 16.17 7.34 7.31
CA VAL A 160 16.08 7.87 8.68
C VAL A 160 17.44 8.45 9.12
N ALA A 161 18.54 7.75 8.84
CA ALA A 161 19.88 8.26 9.12
C ALA A 161 20.20 9.55 8.34
N LEU A 162 19.83 9.61 7.05
CA LEU A 162 19.99 10.80 6.23
C LEU A 162 19.10 11.95 6.73
N GLY A 163 17.88 11.66 7.16
CA GLY A 163 16.96 12.62 7.75
C GLY A 163 17.50 13.23 9.05
N VAL A 164 18.09 12.41 9.93
CA VAL A 164 18.78 12.90 11.13
C VAL A 164 20.00 13.74 10.77
N THR A 165 20.78 13.31 9.77
CA THR A 165 21.94 14.06 9.26
C THR A 165 21.53 15.44 8.72
N ARG A 166 20.46 15.48 7.94
CA ARG A 166 19.86 16.71 7.40
C ARG A 166 19.57 17.70 8.52
N PHE A 167 18.92 17.27 9.60
CA PHE A 167 18.60 18.14 10.71
C PHE A 167 19.83 18.60 11.51
N PHE A 168 20.84 17.73 11.65
CA PHE A 168 22.08 18.09 12.32
C PHE A 168 22.85 19.19 11.59
N TYR A 169 22.89 19.14 10.26
CA TYR A 169 23.60 20.12 9.42
C TYR A 169 22.71 21.26 8.89
N GLY A 170 21.40 21.24 9.15
CA GLY A 170 20.46 22.24 8.65
C GLY A 170 20.29 22.21 7.12
N TRP A 171 20.39 21.03 6.50
CA TRP A 171 20.20 20.90 5.06
C TRP A 171 18.74 21.10 4.67
N SER A 172 18.53 21.84 3.58
CA SER A 172 17.21 22.01 2.98
C SER A 172 16.70 20.68 2.41
N LEU A 173 15.38 20.46 2.43
CA LEU A 173 14.80 19.19 1.96
C LEU A 173 14.93 19.06 0.45
N LYS A 174 14.80 20.18 -0.27
CA LYS A 174 14.87 20.23 -1.73
C LYS A 174 16.16 19.62 -2.28
N TRP A 175 17.30 19.94 -1.65
CA TRP A 175 18.61 19.42 -2.05
C TRP A 175 18.76 17.91 -1.86
N LEU A 176 17.92 17.29 -1.03
CA LEU A 176 17.89 15.84 -0.87
C LEU A 176 16.88 15.18 -1.80
N ILE A 177 15.67 15.73 -1.92
CA ILE A 177 14.60 15.13 -2.73
C ILE A 177 14.94 15.19 -4.23
N LEU A 178 15.32 16.35 -4.75
CA LEU A 178 15.51 16.51 -6.19
C LEU A 178 16.50 15.51 -6.81
N PRO A 179 17.74 15.35 -6.30
CA PRO A 179 18.66 14.37 -6.87
C PRO A 179 18.17 12.94 -6.69
N VAL A 180 17.51 12.62 -5.57
CA VAL A 180 16.96 11.27 -5.31
C VAL A 180 15.83 10.95 -6.30
N VAL A 181 14.88 11.87 -6.51
CA VAL A 181 13.78 11.71 -7.47
C VAL A 181 14.30 11.61 -8.90
N ILE A 182 15.31 12.40 -9.27
CA ILE A 182 15.95 12.29 -10.60
C ILE A 182 16.62 10.91 -10.77
N ALA A 183 17.35 10.44 -9.75
CA ALA A 183 17.97 9.11 -9.78
C ALA A 183 16.93 7.98 -9.86
N LEU A 184 15.85 8.06 -9.07
CA LEU A 184 14.73 7.12 -9.11
C LEU A 184 14.03 7.12 -10.47
N SER A 185 13.83 8.30 -11.05
CA SER A 185 13.24 8.48 -12.38
C SER A 185 14.12 7.82 -13.45
N ALA A 186 15.43 8.03 -13.39
CA ALA A 186 16.38 7.38 -14.30
C ALA A 186 16.41 5.85 -14.12
N LEU A 187 16.43 5.36 -12.88
CA LEU A 187 16.41 3.93 -12.58
C LEU A 187 15.09 3.27 -13.00
N THR A 188 13.96 3.98 -12.86
CA THR A 188 12.65 3.51 -13.33
C THR A 188 12.60 3.40 -14.84
N LEU A 189 13.11 4.40 -15.57
CA LEU A 189 13.20 4.35 -17.04
C LEU A 189 14.14 3.25 -17.52
N TRP A 190 15.25 3.04 -16.82
CA TRP A 190 16.17 1.93 -17.11
C TRP A 190 15.46 0.58 -16.88
N THR A 191 14.69 0.44 -15.80
CA THR A 191 13.95 -0.79 -15.46
C THR A 191 12.84 -1.06 -16.47
N TYR A 192 12.18 0.00 -16.95
CA TYR A 192 11.14 -0.05 -17.98
C TYR A 192 11.64 -0.56 -19.33
N SER A 193 12.93 -0.38 -19.63
CA SER A 193 13.49 -0.84 -20.91
C SER A 193 13.53 -2.37 -21.07
N ASN A 194 13.31 -3.12 -19.98
CA ASN A 194 13.37 -4.57 -19.93
C ASN A 194 12.01 -5.18 -19.54
N ALA A 195 11.45 -6.04 -20.40
CA ALA A 195 10.12 -6.63 -20.19
C ALA A 195 9.99 -7.48 -18.90
N VAL A 196 11.07 -8.12 -18.44
CA VAL A 196 11.07 -8.91 -17.20
C VAL A 196 11.06 -8.02 -15.95
N LEU A 197 11.63 -6.82 -16.05
CA LEU A 197 11.80 -5.89 -14.94
C LEU A 197 10.63 -4.89 -14.83
N GLU A 198 9.93 -4.64 -15.93
CA GLU A 198 8.79 -3.71 -16.00
C GLU A 198 7.73 -3.93 -14.90
N PRO A 199 7.26 -5.17 -14.60
CA PRO A 199 6.24 -5.39 -13.58
C PRO A 199 6.69 -5.04 -12.14
N ILE A 200 8.00 -4.94 -11.89
CA ILE A 200 8.54 -4.58 -10.56
C ILE A 200 8.39 -3.10 -10.28
N ILE A 201 8.25 -2.26 -11.31
CA ILE A 201 8.12 -0.81 -11.13
C ILE A 201 6.91 -0.52 -10.24
N GLY A 202 5.77 -1.16 -10.48
CA GLY A 202 4.58 -1.03 -9.64
C GLY A 202 4.86 -1.38 -8.18
N LEU A 203 5.47 -2.54 -7.94
CA LEU A 203 5.86 -2.99 -6.60
C LEU A 203 6.80 -2.00 -5.91
N ALA A 204 7.83 -1.51 -6.61
CA ALA A 204 8.83 -0.63 -6.03
C ALA A 204 8.22 0.68 -5.54
N TRP A 205 7.40 1.33 -6.38
CA TRP A 205 6.76 2.59 -6.02
C TRP A 205 5.66 2.41 -4.96
N ASP A 206 4.90 1.31 -5.00
CA ASP A 206 3.94 0.99 -3.94
C ASP A 206 4.66 0.68 -2.61
N SER A 207 5.84 0.06 -2.63
CA SER A 207 6.64 -0.22 -1.42
C SER A 207 7.02 1.07 -0.68
N GLY A 208 7.37 2.13 -1.42
CA GLY A 208 7.64 3.44 -0.83
C GLY A 208 6.43 4.01 -0.08
N ALA A 209 5.24 3.88 -0.68
CA ALA A 209 3.97 4.28 -0.05
C ALA A 209 3.65 3.41 1.19
N VAL A 210 3.90 2.10 1.13
CA VAL A 210 3.60 1.16 2.22
C VAL A 210 4.47 1.40 3.47
N THR A 211 5.71 1.87 3.30
CA THR A 211 6.64 2.07 4.42
C THR A 211 6.33 3.23 5.36
N THR A 212 5.42 4.13 5.00
CA THR A 212 5.06 5.32 5.81
C THR A 212 3.79 5.09 6.62
N GLY A 213 3.66 3.91 7.23
CA GLY A 213 2.48 3.52 7.97
C GLY A 213 2.45 3.94 9.45
N PRO A 214 1.46 3.43 10.22
CA PRO A 214 1.19 3.83 11.61
C PRO A 214 2.31 3.54 12.61
N VAL A 215 3.30 2.70 12.28
CA VAL A 215 4.43 2.42 13.18
C VAL A 215 5.60 3.33 12.86
N THR A 216 5.97 3.37 11.59
CA THR A 216 7.19 4.05 11.14
C THR A 216 7.09 5.56 11.34
N VAL A 217 5.98 6.17 10.95
CA VAL A 217 5.83 7.64 10.99
C VAL A 217 5.92 8.20 12.42
N PRO A 218 5.10 7.76 13.40
CA PRO A 218 5.18 8.32 14.75
C PRO A 218 6.55 8.08 15.41
N LEU A 219 7.17 6.92 15.20
CA LEU A 219 8.45 6.58 15.79
C LEU A 219 9.59 7.43 15.23
N VAL A 220 9.66 7.55 13.90
CA VAL A 220 10.69 8.33 13.21
C VAL A 220 10.52 9.82 13.48
N LEU A 221 9.28 10.32 13.53
CA LEU A 221 8.99 11.69 13.92
C LEU A 221 9.38 11.96 15.38
N ALA A 222 9.03 11.08 16.32
CA ALA A 222 9.42 11.20 17.72
C ALA A 222 10.95 11.26 17.88
N LEU A 223 11.68 10.38 17.18
CA LEU A 223 13.14 10.40 17.15
C LEU A 223 13.67 11.71 16.54
N GLY A 224 13.15 12.12 15.38
CA GLY A 224 13.56 13.34 14.67
C GLY A 224 13.35 14.60 15.50
N ILE A 225 12.15 14.77 16.10
CA ILE A 225 11.82 15.89 16.99
C ILE A 225 12.73 15.90 18.21
N GLY A 226 12.97 14.73 18.82
CA GLY A 226 13.86 14.59 19.97
C GLY A 226 15.29 15.04 19.67
N VAL A 227 15.84 14.59 18.54
CA VAL A 227 17.19 14.96 18.08
C VAL A 227 17.28 16.46 17.77
N CYS A 228 16.29 16.99 17.04
CA CYS A 228 16.22 18.41 16.69
C CYS A 228 16.19 19.33 17.92
N ARG A 229 15.37 18.99 18.93
CA ARG A 229 15.19 19.84 20.13
C ARG A 229 16.48 20.09 20.90
N ILE A 230 17.48 19.22 20.77
CA ILE A 230 18.70 19.27 21.57
C ILE A 230 19.89 19.78 20.75
N VAL A 231 19.92 19.45 19.46
CA VAL A 231 21.10 19.63 18.62
C VAL A 231 20.86 20.57 17.43
N GLY A 232 19.62 20.79 17.03
CA GLY A 232 19.27 21.61 15.86
C GLY A 232 19.67 23.08 16.06
N ARG A 233 20.46 23.61 15.13
CA ARG A 233 20.88 25.03 15.08
C ARG A 233 19.98 25.91 14.19
N GLY A 234 18.74 25.51 13.91
CA GLY A 234 17.84 26.19 12.96
C GLY A 234 16.38 26.22 13.40
N ASP A 235 15.52 26.72 12.51
CA ASP A 235 14.08 26.88 12.75
C ASP A 235 13.42 25.58 13.20
N MET A 236 12.86 25.63 14.41
CA MET A 236 12.15 24.50 15.04
C MET A 236 10.76 24.27 14.42
N SER A 237 10.27 25.19 13.58
CA SER A 237 8.94 25.12 12.95
C SER A 237 8.79 23.90 12.05
N ALA A 238 9.85 23.44 11.39
CA ALA A 238 9.86 22.26 10.53
C ALA A 238 10.47 21.00 11.19
N ALA A 239 10.74 21.03 12.50
CA ALA A 239 11.42 19.93 13.19
C ALA A 239 10.61 18.62 13.09
N GLY A 240 11.17 17.62 12.42
CA GLY A 240 10.54 16.31 12.18
C GLY A 240 10.05 16.10 10.75
N PHE A 241 9.70 17.17 10.03
CA PHE A 241 9.18 17.04 8.66
C PHE A 241 10.29 16.75 7.63
N GLY A 242 10.01 15.91 6.64
CA GLY A 242 10.86 15.48 5.55
C GLY A 242 11.67 14.21 5.81
N ILE A 243 11.73 13.70 7.05
CA ILE A 243 12.25 12.33 7.26
C ILE A 243 11.28 11.31 6.66
N VAL A 244 9.96 11.54 6.83
CA VAL A 244 8.92 10.65 6.29
C VAL A 244 9.01 10.56 4.76
N THR A 245 9.23 11.70 4.10
CA THR A 245 9.48 11.71 2.65
C THR A 245 10.70 10.87 2.23
N LEU A 246 11.83 11.01 2.91
CA LEU A 246 13.00 10.20 2.58
C LEU A 246 12.72 8.72 2.82
N ALA A 247 11.97 8.41 3.88
CA ALA A 247 11.57 7.06 4.24
C ALA A 247 10.65 6.42 3.19
N SER A 248 9.94 7.18 2.35
CA SER A 248 9.20 6.63 1.20
C SER A 248 10.04 6.52 -0.08
N LEU A 249 11.01 7.41 -0.32
CA LEU A 249 11.82 7.40 -1.55
C LEU A 249 12.90 6.30 -1.59
N PHE A 250 13.57 6.05 -0.45
CA PHE A 250 14.67 5.07 -0.41
C PHE A 250 14.21 3.61 -0.57
N PRO A 251 13.06 3.17 -0.04
CA PRO A 251 12.50 1.86 -0.34
C PRO A 251 12.31 1.60 -1.83
N ILE A 252 11.86 2.61 -2.58
CA ILE A 252 11.68 2.49 -4.04
C ILE A 252 13.02 2.17 -4.70
N MET A 253 14.07 2.90 -4.31
CA MET A 253 15.44 2.64 -4.76
C MET A 253 15.87 1.22 -4.39
N ALA A 254 15.61 0.79 -3.16
CA ALA A 254 16.03 -0.50 -2.63
C ALA A 254 15.36 -1.68 -3.37
N VAL A 255 14.07 -1.57 -3.69
CA VAL A 255 13.34 -2.58 -4.46
C VAL A 255 13.82 -2.61 -5.91
N LEU A 256 13.98 -1.46 -6.56
CA LEU A 256 14.49 -1.40 -7.93
C LEU A 256 15.91 -1.99 -8.03
N LEU A 257 16.80 -1.68 -7.09
CA LEU A 257 18.15 -2.24 -7.05
C LEU A 257 18.14 -3.76 -6.78
N LEU A 258 17.26 -4.23 -5.90
CA LEU A 258 17.12 -5.66 -5.60
C LEU A 258 16.59 -6.44 -6.81
N GLY A 259 15.54 -5.94 -7.47
CA GLY A 259 15.01 -6.57 -8.69
C GLY A 259 16.06 -6.64 -9.78
N ASN A 260 16.87 -5.59 -9.90
CA ASN A 260 17.99 -5.56 -10.82
C ASN A 260 19.11 -6.53 -10.53
N LEU A 261 19.39 -6.74 -9.25
CA LEU A 261 20.37 -7.73 -8.82
C LEU A 261 19.91 -9.15 -9.20
N HIS A 262 18.66 -9.51 -8.89
CA HIS A 262 18.11 -10.83 -9.22
C HIS A 262 17.98 -11.06 -10.72
N TYR A 263 17.62 -10.01 -11.48
CA TYR A 263 17.66 -10.05 -12.93
C TYR A 263 19.08 -10.29 -13.46
N ALA A 264 20.08 -9.55 -12.97
CA ALA A 264 21.47 -9.69 -13.41
C ALA A 264 22.10 -11.04 -13.03
N LEU A 265 21.57 -11.71 -12.00
CA LEU A 265 22.00 -13.03 -11.56
C LEU A 265 21.22 -14.17 -12.23
N ASP A 266 20.22 -13.87 -13.06
CA ASP A 266 19.28 -14.85 -13.62
C ASP A 266 18.64 -15.75 -12.53
N ASP A 267 18.36 -15.17 -11.36
CA ASP A 267 17.82 -15.86 -10.18
C ASP A 267 16.36 -15.44 -9.94
N TYR A 268 15.48 -15.92 -10.82
CA TYR A 268 14.04 -15.70 -10.74
C TYR A 268 13.27 -16.83 -11.42
N TYR A 269 11.99 -16.98 -11.11
CA TYR A 269 11.15 -18.07 -11.59
C TYR A 269 11.30 -18.31 -13.11
N GLY A 270 11.69 -19.53 -13.47
CA GLY A 270 11.93 -19.93 -14.86
C GLY A 270 13.31 -19.57 -15.42
N ALA A 271 14.16 -18.86 -14.68
CA ALA A 271 15.53 -18.53 -15.08
C ALA A 271 16.56 -19.61 -14.68
N PRO A 272 17.71 -19.69 -15.38
CA PRO A 272 18.70 -20.76 -15.19
C PRO A 272 19.24 -20.95 -13.77
N ASN A 273 19.42 -19.87 -13.01
CA ASN A 273 20.03 -19.92 -11.68
C ASN A 273 19.01 -19.97 -10.55
N TYR A 274 17.71 -20.05 -10.87
CA TYR A 274 16.63 -20.10 -9.90
C TYR A 274 16.70 -21.36 -9.03
N ARG A 275 16.70 -21.14 -7.71
CA ARG A 275 16.78 -22.22 -6.70
C ARG A 275 15.48 -22.47 -5.94
N GLY A 276 14.42 -21.71 -6.23
CA GLY A 276 13.12 -21.90 -5.62
C GLY A 276 12.41 -23.17 -6.11
N GLU A 277 11.36 -23.56 -5.41
CA GLU A 277 10.51 -24.65 -5.89
C GLU A 277 9.76 -24.16 -7.14
N LEU A 278 9.96 -24.84 -8.27
CA LEU A 278 9.10 -24.66 -9.43
C LEU A 278 7.72 -25.20 -9.05
N HIS A 279 6.85 -24.33 -8.53
CA HIS A 279 5.44 -24.66 -8.37
C HIS A 279 4.93 -25.06 -9.74
N PRO A 280 4.54 -26.34 -9.96
CA PRO A 280 3.88 -26.71 -11.18
C PRO A 280 2.69 -25.77 -11.30
N GLN A 281 2.55 -25.07 -12.43
CA GLN A 281 1.27 -24.49 -12.78
C GLN A 281 0.24 -25.60 -12.51
N ALA A 282 -0.82 -25.29 -11.77
CA ALA A 282 -1.98 -26.17 -11.76
C ALA A 282 -2.18 -26.56 -13.22
N PRO A 283 -2.09 -27.85 -13.58
CA PRO A 283 -2.03 -28.27 -14.96
C PRO A 283 -3.15 -27.53 -15.67
N GLN A 284 -2.82 -26.77 -16.73
CA GLN A 284 -3.82 -26.13 -17.59
C GLN A 284 -4.87 -27.20 -17.84
N ALA A 285 -6.02 -27.12 -17.15
CA ALA A 285 -6.82 -28.28 -16.78
C ALA A 285 -6.64 -29.39 -17.82
N GLU A 286 -5.72 -30.33 -17.55
CA GLU A 286 -5.78 -31.60 -18.26
C GLU A 286 -7.19 -32.04 -17.98
N ALA A 287 -7.94 -32.31 -19.04
CA ALA A 287 -9.38 -32.55 -18.99
C ALA A 287 -9.65 -33.73 -18.04
N VAL A 288 -9.75 -33.43 -16.74
CA VAL A 288 -10.26 -34.34 -15.74
C VAL A 288 -11.74 -34.35 -16.01
N GLU A 289 -12.21 -35.45 -16.59
CA GLU A 289 -13.61 -35.83 -16.67
C GLU A 289 -14.19 -35.86 -15.25
N HIS A 290 -14.55 -34.70 -14.71
CA HIS A 290 -15.44 -34.60 -13.57
C HIS A 290 -16.82 -34.22 -14.09
N SER A 291 -17.58 -35.30 -14.30
CA SER A 291 -18.99 -35.37 -14.61
C SER A 291 -19.83 -34.60 -13.59
N SER A 292 -19.95 -33.29 -13.79
CA SER A 292 -21.13 -32.48 -13.46
C SER A 292 -20.97 -31.07 -14.04
N ALA A 293 -20.80 -30.98 -15.36
CA ALA A 293 -20.73 -29.71 -16.08
C ALA A 293 -22.13 -29.29 -16.55
N THR A 294 -22.65 -28.22 -15.99
CA THR A 294 -23.62 -27.34 -16.66
C THR A 294 -22.97 -26.83 -17.96
N PRO A 295 -23.68 -26.71 -19.10
CA PRO A 295 -23.03 -26.51 -20.40
C PRO A 295 -22.26 -25.19 -20.41
N ALA A 296 -20.96 -25.27 -20.71
CA ALA A 296 -20.13 -24.13 -21.03
C ALA A 296 -20.80 -23.28 -22.14
N ALA A 297 -20.69 -21.96 -22.04
CA ALA A 297 -21.08 -21.08 -23.14
C ALA A 297 -20.15 -21.32 -24.34
N GLY A 298 -20.62 -22.15 -25.28
CA GLY A 298 -19.93 -22.43 -26.55
C GLY A 298 -19.90 -21.21 -27.47
N PHE A 299 -19.27 -21.35 -28.64
CA PHE A 299 -19.31 -20.33 -29.68
C PHE A 299 -20.76 -19.93 -29.99
N SER A 300 -21.01 -18.62 -30.09
CA SER A 300 -22.33 -18.13 -30.44
C SER A 300 -22.65 -18.44 -31.91
N ALA A 301 -23.94 -18.46 -32.26
CA ALA A 301 -24.37 -18.68 -33.64
C ALA A 301 -23.84 -17.58 -34.59
N GLU A 302 -23.62 -16.37 -34.08
CA GLU A 302 -23.06 -15.23 -34.81
C GLU A 302 -21.55 -15.39 -35.03
N GLU A 303 -20.80 -15.83 -34.02
CA GLU A 303 -19.36 -16.14 -34.13
C GLU A 303 -19.10 -17.25 -35.17
N LEU A 304 -19.95 -18.28 -35.17
CA LEU A 304 -19.89 -19.35 -36.17
C LEU A 304 -20.23 -18.86 -37.58
N ALA A 305 -21.20 -17.94 -37.71
CA ALA A 305 -21.57 -17.35 -39.00
C ALA A 305 -20.44 -16.47 -39.55
N LEU A 306 -19.79 -15.69 -38.69
CA LEU A 306 -18.65 -14.85 -39.05
C LEU A 306 -17.46 -15.70 -39.49
N TYR A 307 -17.10 -16.73 -38.72
CA TYR A 307 -16.03 -17.67 -39.07
C TYR A 307 -16.30 -18.39 -40.42
N ARG A 308 -17.55 -18.79 -40.69
CA ARG A 308 -17.92 -19.40 -41.98
C ARG A 308 -17.81 -18.44 -43.16
N GLN A 309 -17.93 -17.13 -42.93
CA GLN A 309 -17.96 -16.14 -44.01
C GLN A 309 -16.59 -15.50 -44.26
N SER A 310 -15.82 -15.17 -43.21
CA SER A 310 -14.50 -14.52 -43.32
C SER A 310 -13.33 -15.50 -43.17
N GLY A 311 -13.54 -16.65 -42.53
CA GLY A 311 -12.46 -17.54 -42.12
C GLY A 311 -11.59 -17.01 -40.98
N GLU A 312 -11.94 -15.85 -40.41
CA GLU A 312 -11.19 -15.24 -39.30
C GLU A 312 -11.52 -15.94 -37.98
N VAL A 313 -10.48 -16.42 -37.30
CA VAL A 313 -10.58 -17.04 -35.98
C VAL A 313 -10.75 -15.94 -34.93
N PRO A 314 -11.79 -15.98 -34.07
CA PRO A 314 -11.95 -15.00 -33.00
C PRO A 314 -10.71 -14.96 -32.08
N PRO A 315 -10.29 -13.77 -31.60
CA PRO A 315 -9.01 -13.59 -30.89
C PRO A 315 -8.89 -14.42 -29.59
N ASP A 316 -10.00 -14.77 -28.94
CA ASP A 316 -10.06 -15.59 -27.72
C ASP A 316 -10.23 -17.09 -28.01
N THR A 317 -9.54 -17.59 -29.03
CA THR A 317 -9.66 -18.98 -29.46
C THR A 317 -8.30 -19.68 -29.45
N ASP A 318 -8.24 -20.83 -28.78
CA ASP A 318 -7.14 -21.77 -28.95
C ASP A 318 -7.44 -22.72 -30.11
N ILE A 319 -6.47 -22.83 -31.01
CA ILE A 319 -6.56 -23.73 -32.17
C ILE A 319 -5.83 -25.02 -31.83
N ARG A 320 -6.58 -26.11 -31.69
CA ARG A 320 -6.01 -27.45 -31.46
C ARG A 320 -6.04 -28.25 -32.77
N TYR A 321 -4.88 -28.71 -33.20
CA TYR A 321 -4.74 -29.61 -34.33
C TYR A 321 -4.60 -31.05 -33.82
N SER A 322 -5.43 -31.97 -34.31
CA SER A 322 -5.37 -33.39 -33.91
C SER A 322 -5.31 -34.29 -35.13
N GLY A 323 -4.31 -35.19 -35.16
CA GLY A 323 -3.98 -36.02 -36.31
C GLY A 323 -3.44 -35.23 -37.51
N GLY A 324 -3.06 -35.96 -38.57
CA GLY A 324 -2.51 -35.41 -39.81
C GLY A 324 -0.98 -35.37 -39.86
N ASP A 325 -0.44 -35.29 -41.08
CA ASP A 325 0.99 -35.15 -41.32
C ASP A 325 1.36 -33.67 -41.38
N VAL A 326 2.44 -33.28 -40.69
CA VAL A 326 2.92 -31.90 -40.64
C VAL A 326 4.16 -31.77 -41.50
N ARG A 327 4.14 -30.87 -42.49
CA ARG A 327 5.30 -30.58 -43.33
C ARG A 327 5.60 -29.10 -43.37
N LEU A 328 6.90 -28.79 -43.38
CA LEU A 328 7.41 -27.43 -43.56
C LEU A 328 7.61 -27.17 -45.06
N ALA A 329 6.92 -26.18 -45.60
CA ALA A 329 7.02 -25.79 -47.01
C ALA A 329 7.38 -24.30 -47.11
N GLY A 330 8.68 -24.01 -47.22
CA GLY A 330 9.19 -22.64 -47.21
C GLY A 330 9.02 -21.99 -45.83
N ALA A 331 8.36 -20.84 -45.78
CA ALA A 331 8.05 -20.13 -44.53
C ALA A 331 6.75 -20.64 -43.84
N ASN A 332 6.11 -21.67 -44.39
CA ASN A 332 4.79 -22.13 -43.94
C ASN A 332 4.85 -23.52 -43.30
N ILE A 333 4.14 -23.68 -42.19
CA ILE A 333 3.87 -24.99 -41.58
C ILE A 333 2.51 -25.46 -42.12
N ILE A 334 2.49 -26.58 -42.82
CA ILE A 334 1.29 -27.13 -43.46
C ILE A 334 0.89 -28.42 -42.73
N HIS A 335 -0.33 -28.43 -42.18
CA HIS A 335 -0.96 -29.61 -41.62
C HIS A 335 -1.89 -30.26 -42.66
N GLU A 336 -1.58 -31.47 -43.10
CA GLU A 336 -2.40 -32.22 -44.06
C GLU A 336 -3.31 -33.21 -43.34
N ASN A 337 -4.60 -33.20 -43.69
CA ASN A 337 -5.64 -34.07 -43.11
C ASN A 337 -5.81 -33.95 -41.58
N ALA A 338 -5.37 -32.84 -40.98
CA ALA A 338 -5.56 -32.58 -39.56
C ALA A 338 -7.00 -32.18 -39.24
N ARG A 339 -7.53 -32.68 -38.12
CA ARG A 339 -8.77 -32.17 -37.55
C ARG A 339 -8.48 -30.91 -36.75
N ILE A 340 -9.01 -29.78 -37.21
CA ILE A 340 -8.91 -28.47 -36.54
C ILE A 340 -10.08 -28.34 -35.57
N THR A 341 -9.76 -28.15 -34.29
CA THR A 341 -10.76 -27.88 -33.24
C THR A 341 -10.49 -26.51 -32.65
N LEU A 342 -11.45 -25.60 -32.81
CA LEU A 342 -11.43 -24.29 -32.18
C LEU A 342 -12.00 -24.42 -30.77
N VAL A 343 -11.27 -23.99 -29.75
CA VAL A 343 -11.69 -24.01 -28.36
C VAL A 343 -11.68 -22.58 -27.85
N LYS A 344 -12.82 -22.08 -27.36
CA LYS A 344 -12.90 -20.75 -26.76
C LYS A 344 -12.03 -20.73 -25.50
N ARG A 345 -11.03 -19.84 -25.46
CA ARG A 345 -10.06 -19.72 -24.38
C ARG A 345 -10.80 -19.19 -23.15
N GLN A 346 -11.05 -20.07 -22.18
CA GLN A 346 -11.63 -19.67 -20.90
C GLN A 346 -10.49 -19.26 -19.99
N HIS A 347 -10.43 -17.98 -19.62
CA HIS A 347 -9.76 -17.60 -18.37
C HIS A 347 -10.68 -18.07 -17.25
N SER A 348 -10.66 -19.37 -16.96
CA SER A 348 -11.19 -19.86 -15.70
C SER A 348 -10.25 -19.34 -14.62
N VAL A 349 -10.60 -18.19 -14.03
CA VAL A 349 -10.28 -17.99 -12.62
C VAL A 349 -10.89 -19.22 -11.97
N ALA A 350 -10.05 -20.09 -11.41
CA ALA A 350 -10.56 -21.20 -10.62
C ALA A 350 -11.57 -20.57 -9.65
N PRO A 351 -12.86 -20.94 -9.67
CA PRO A 351 -13.70 -20.60 -8.54
C PRO A 351 -12.89 -21.10 -7.36
N ALA A 352 -12.58 -20.21 -6.40
CA ALA A 352 -11.93 -20.60 -5.16
C ALA A 352 -12.64 -21.89 -4.77
N SER A 353 -11.92 -23.00 -4.88
CA SER A 353 -12.53 -24.32 -4.82
C SER A 353 -13.38 -24.34 -3.57
N ASP A 354 -14.44 -25.13 -3.58
CA ASP A 354 -14.99 -25.72 -2.35
C ASP A 354 -13.91 -26.60 -1.67
N ALA A 355 -12.70 -26.06 -1.45
CA ALA A 355 -11.74 -26.56 -0.51
C ALA A 355 -12.36 -26.23 0.84
N ASP A 356 -13.06 -27.24 1.38
CA ASP A 356 -13.47 -27.41 2.79
C ASP A 356 -13.01 -26.24 3.68
N TRP A 357 -13.71 -25.10 3.60
CA TRP A 357 -13.50 -24.01 4.55
C TRP A 357 -14.15 -24.46 5.85
N ASP A 358 -13.33 -24.91 6.80
CA ASP A 358 -13.78 -25.15 8.16
C ASP A 358 -13.59 -23.84 8.94
N PRO A 359 -14.67 -23.08 9.21
CA PRO A 359 -14.59 -21.79 9.88
C PRO A 359 -13.77 -21.83 11.17
N LYS A 360 -13.79 -22.95 11.89
CA LYS A 360 -13.13 -23.02 13.19
C LYS A 360 -11.63 -23.26 13.05
N ASN A 361 -11.22 -24.21 12.20
CA ASN A 361 -9.81 -24.54 12.03
C ASN A 361 -9.07 -23.44 11.26
N ASP A 362 -9.71 -22.83 10.26
CA ASP A 362 -9.10 -21.76 9.46
C ASP A 362 -8.97 -20.45 10.25
N ILE A 363 -9.94 -20.11 11.12
CA ILE A 363 -9.84 -18.92 11.99
C ILE A 363 -8.74 -19.10 13.04
N ILE A 364 -8.61 -20.29 13.64
CA ILE A 364 -7.56 -20.56 14.64
C ILE A 364 -6.18 -20.51 13.99
N ALA A 365 -6.00 -21.15 12.83
CA ALA A 365 -4.73 -21.10 12.09
C ALA A 365 -4.40 -19.68 11.62
N SER A 366 -5.40 -18.91 11.16
CA SER A 366 -5.24 -17.50 10.78
C SER A 366 -4.88 -16.62 11.98
N LEU A 367 -5.46 -16.89 13.16
CA LEU A 367 -5.13 -16.17 14.38
C LEU A 367 -3.73 -16.52 14.89
N GLU A 368 -3.33 -17.79 14.83
CA GLU A 368 -1.99 -18.23 15.22
C GLU A 368 -0.92 -17.60 14.33
N SER A 369 -1.11 -17.66 13.01
CA SER A 369 -0.20 -17.02 12.05
C SER A 369 -0.14 -15.50 12.22
N ALA A 370 -1.29 -14.84 12.41
CA ALA A 370 -1.33 -13.40 12.69
C ALA A 370 -0.66 -13.03 14.03
N ALA A 371 -0.84 -13.85 15.07
CA ALA A 371 -0.20 -13.64 16.37
C ALA A 371 1.33 -13.85 16.31
N LEU A 372 1.79 -14.87 15.61
CA LEU A 372 3.22 -15.10 15.39
C LEU A 372 3.85 -13.95 14.60
N ALA A 373 3.19 -13.50 13.53
CA ALA A 373 3.64 -12.34 12.76
C ALA A 373 3.71 -11.09 13.64
N ALA A 374 2.69 -10.85 14.48
CA ALA A 374 2.67 -9.72 15.41
C ALA A 374 3.81 -9.77 16.45
N LEU A 375 4.08 -10.95 17.00
CA LEU A 375 5.19 -11.15 17.93
C LEU A 375 6.54 -10.89 17.26
N GLN A 376 6.75 -11.44 16.06
CA GLN A 376 7.98 -11.26 15.28
C GLN A 376 8.20 -9.82 14.83
N ALA A 377 7.13 -9.06 14.60
CA ALA A 377 7.17 -7.66 14.20
C ALA A 377 7.49 -6.73 15.39
N VAL A 378 6.71 -6.82 16.47
CA VAL A 378 6.74 -5.80 17.54
C VAL A 378 7.83 -6.08 18.58
N ILE A 379 8.01 -7.34 19.01
CA ILE A 379 8.92 -7.66 20.12
C ILE A 379 10.38 -7.31 19.79
N PRO A 380 10.95 -7.66 18.62
CA PRO A 380 12.35 -7.35 18.34
C PRO A 380 12.65 -5.86 18.36
N LEU A 381 11.76 -5.03 17.80
CA LEU A 381 11.90 -3.58 17.82
C LEU A 381 11.82 -3.05 19.26
N CYS A 382 10.80 -3.44 20.02
CA CYS A 382 10.66 -3.00 21.41
C CYS A 382 11.82 -3.47 22.30
N LEU A 383 12.31 -4.69 22.09
CA LEU A 383 13.47 -5.22 22.79
C LEU A 383 14.72 -4.41 22.44
N PHE A 384 14.96 -4.14 21.16
CA PHE A 384 16.08 -3.31 20.71
C PHE A 384 16.06 -1.92 21.35
N LEU A 385 14.91 -1.24 21.31
CA LEU A 385 14.74 0.08 21.90
C LEU A 385 14.90 0.05 23.44
N PHE A 386 14.33 -0.96 24.11
CA PHE A 386 14.45 -1.15 25.56
C PHE A 386 15.90 -1.42 25.99
N LEU A 387 16.59 -2.33 25.29
CA LEU A 387 18.00 -2.64 25.55
C LEU A 387 18.86 -1.40 25.34
N THR A 388 18.57 -0.60 24.32
CA THR A 388 19.26 0.67 24.09
C THR A 388 19.04 1.64 25.26
N LEU A 389 17.80 1.85 25.71
CA LEU A 389 17.54 2.71 26.86
C LEU A 389 18.23 2.22 28.13
N ARG A 390 18.12 0.92 28.41
CA ARG A 390 18.57 0.32 29.66
C ARG A 390 20.10 0.21 29.76
N PHE A 391 20.75 -0.31 28.72
CA PHE A 391 22.17 -0.62 28.75
C PHE A 391 23.02 0.48 28.12
N PHE A 392 22.59 1.00 26.98
CA PHE A 392 23.37 1.98 26.23
C PHE A 392 23.20 3.40 26.78
N LEU A 393 21.96 3.86 26.97
CA LEU A 393 21.66 5.18 27.52
C LEU A 393 21.66 5.21 29.05
N ARG A 394 21.53 4.06 29.72
CA ARG A 394 21.44 3.93 31.18
C ARG A 394 20.35 4.81 31.80
N GLU A 395 19.26 5.01 31.08
CA GLU A 395 18.08 5.71 31.57
C GLU A 395 17.07 4.74 32.13
N ARG A 396 16.22 5.24 33.04
CA ARG A 396 15.08 4.48 33.55
C ARG A 396 13.86 4.83 32.71
N LEU A 397 13.01 3.84 32.46
CA LEU A 397 11.68 4.10 31.93
C LEU A 397 10.89 4.88 32.97
N GLU A 398 10.17 5.91 32.52
CA GLU A 398 9.36 6.74 33.39
C GLU A 398 8.23 5.90 34.01
N ASP A 399 7.51 5.12 33.19
CA ASP A 399 6.44 4.19 33.61
C ASP A 399 6.56 2.80 32.94
N PRO A 400 7.36 1.87 33.50
CA PRO A 400 7.58 0.55 32.89
C PRO A 400 6.31 -0.31 32.80
N MET A 401 5.38 -0.15 33.75
CA MET A 401 4.10 -0.86 33.72
C MET A 401 3.24 -0.41 32.54
N LEU A 402 3.16 0.90 32.29
CA LEU A 402 2.39 1.44 31.18
C LEU A 402 2.94 0.99 29.82
N ILE A 403 4.27 0.98 29.69
CA ILE A 403 4.96 0.51 28.47
C ILE A 403 4.71 -0.98 28.25
N SER A 404 4.75 -1.80 29.31
CA SER A 404 4.45 -3.24 29.20
C SER A 404 3.00 -3.51 28.79
N ILE A 405 2.04 -2.74 29.31
CA ILE A 405 0.63 -2.81 28.91
C ILE A 405 0.49 -2.39 27.44
N GLY A 406 1.14 -1.29 27.04
CA GLY A 406 1.16 -0.83 25.66
C GLY A 406 1.72 -1.89 24.70
N LEU A 407 2.80 -2.58 25.08
CA LEU A 407 3.38 -3.66 24.28
C LEU A 407 2.42 -4.85 24.12
N VAL A 408 1.74 -5.27 25.20
CA VAL A 408 0.72 -6.33 25.13
C VAL A 408 -0.43 -5.92 24.22
N PHE A 409 -0.91 -4.68 24.32
CA PHE A 409 -1.96 -4.14 23.44
C PHE A 409 -1.51 -4.03 21.99
N ALA A 410 -0.26 -3.66 21.72
CA ALA A 410 0.27 -3.58 20.37
C ALA A 410 0.31 -4.96 19.70
N VAL A 411 0.81 -5.98 20.40
CA VAL A 411 0.86 -7.36 19.89
C VAL A 411 -0.56 -7.92 19.68
N LEU A 412 -1.44 -7.79 20.69
CA LEU A 412 -2.82 -8.26 20.59
C LEU A 412 -3.58 -7.54 19.47
N GLY A 413 -3.43 -6.23 19.39
CA GLY A 413 -4.06 -5.39 18.38
C GLY A 413 -3.59 -5.75 16.98
N MET A 414 -2.28 -5.94 16.77
CA MET A 414 -1.73 -6.34 15.47
C MET A 414 -2.21 -7.74 15.06
N ALA A 415 -2.32 -8.69 15.99
CA ALA A 415 -2.84 -10.03 15.71
C ALA A 415 -4.32 -9.99 15.29
N LEU A 416 -5.16 -9.28 16.05
CA LEU A 416 -6.57 -9.08 15.71
C LEU A 416 -6.74 -8.30 14.40
N PHE A 417 -5.94 -7.28 14.19
CA PHE A 417 -5.96 -6.47 12.97
C PHE A 417 -5.59 -7.30 11.73
N GLY A 418 -4.52 -8.11 11.81
CA GLY A 418 -4.14 -9.04 10.74
C GLY A 418 -5.23 -10.07 10.44
N LEU A 419 -5.84 -10.65 11.47
CA LEU A 419 -7.00 -11.53 11.31
C LEU A 419 -8.16 -10.81 10.60
N GLY A 420 -8.49 -9.60 11.04
CA GLY A 420 -9.54 -8.78 10.44
C GLY A 420 -9.28 -8.44 8.98
N ILE A 421 -8.03 -8.17 8.60
CA ILE A 421 -7.64 -7.97 7.18
C ILE A 421 -7.93 -9.24 6.38
N SER A 422 -7.45 -10.39 6.85
CA SER A 422 -7.58 -11.67 6.13
C SER A 422 -9.05 -12.10 5.91
N ILE A 423 -9.93 -11.84 6.89
CA ILE A 423 -11.33 -12.25 6.85
C ILE A 423 -12.25 -11.17 6.26
N GLY A 424 -11.88 -9.89 6.43
CA GLY A 424 -12.71 -8.73 6.11
C GLY A 424 -12.24 -7.94 4.90
N LEU A 425 -11.14 -7.20 5.06
CA LEU A 425 -10.71 -6.20 4.07
C LEU A 425 -10.15 -6.82 2.79
N THR A 426 -9.38 -7.90 2.89
CA THR A 426 -8.81 -8.56 1.70
C THR A 426 -9.90 -9.19 0.83
N PRO A 427 -10.83 -10.00 1.36
CA PRO A 427 -11.94 -10.52 0.57
C PRO A 427 -12.87 -9.44 0.02
N LEU A 428 -13.11 -8.36 0.79
CA LEU A 428 -13.89 -7.23 0.30
C LEU A 428 -13.19 -6.54 -0.87
N GLY A 429 -11.89 -6.26 -0.73
CA GLY A 429 -11.08 -5.66 -1.78
C GLY A 429 -10.97 -6.54 -3.02
N SER A 430 -10.82 -7.86 -2.86
CA SER A 430 -10.75 -8.79 -3.99
C SER A 430 -12.09 -8.90 -4.72
N GLN A 431 -13.21 -9.00 -4.00
CA GLN A 431 -14.55 -9.00 -4.60
C GLN A 431 -14.81 -7.72 -5.39
N LEU A 432 -14.47 -6.56 -4.82
CA LEU A 432 -14.59 -5.29 -5.52
C LEU A 432 -13.66 -5.23 -6.72
N GLY A 433 -12.42 -5.66 -6.56
CA GLY A 433 -11.43 -5.64 -7.63
C GLY A 433 -11.82 -6.51 -8.82
N SER A 434 -12.44 -7.66 -8.61
CA SER A 434 -12.95 -8.51 -9.70
C SER A 434 -14.29 -8.02 -10.28
N ASN A 435 -15.10 -7.32 -9.48
CA ASN A 435 -16.42 -6.86 -9.90
C ASN A 435 -16.37 -5.48 -10.58
N VAL A 436 -15.46 -4.58 -10.23
CA VAL A 436 -15.33 -3.26 -10.89
C VAL A 436 -15.07 -3.38 -12.40
N PRO A 437 -14.23 -4.32 -12.88
CA PRO A 437 -14.07 -4.61 -14.30
C PRO A 437 -15.36 -4.96 -15.02
N SER A 438 -16.38 -5.54 -14.36
CA SER A 438 -17.66 -5.86 -15.03
C SER A 438 -18.41 -4.63 -15.53
N ALA A 439 -18.06 -3.44 -15.05
CA ALA A 439 -18.55 -2.18 -15.60
C ALA A 439 -18.11 -1.96 -17.07
N PHE A 440 -16.92 -2.42 -17.47
CA PHE A 440 -16.26 -2.07 -18.74
C PHE A 440 -15.59 -3.21 -19.52
N ALA A 441 -15.41 -4.37 -18.91
CA ALA A 441 -14.76 -5.54 -19.49
C ALA A 441 -15.64 -6.79 -19.36
N THR A 442 -15.49 -7.71 -20.30
CA THR A 442 -16.14 -9.03 -20.26
C THR A 442 -15.43 -9.92 -19.25
N VAL A 443 -15.94 -9.95 -18.02
CA VAL A 443 -15.35 -10.71 -16.92
C VAL A 443 -16.37 -11.66 -16.30
N GLN A 444 -15.89 -12.65 -15.55
CA GLN A 444 -16.72 -13.43 -14.66
C GLN A 444 -16.79 -12.70 -13.30
N PRO A 445 -17.96 -12.15 -12.92
CA PRO A 445 -18.10 -11.51 -11.61
C PRO A 445 -17.87 -12.52 -10.49
N TRP A 446 -17.31 -12.06 -9.36
CA TRP A 446 -16.94 -12.93 -8.24
C TRP A 446 -18.14 -13.73 -7.73
N GLY A 447 -17.98 -15.05 -7.68
CA GLY A 447 -18.98 -15.99 -7.16
C GLY A 447 -20.28 -16.08 -7.97
N MET A 448 -20.28 -15.65 -9.24
CA MET A 448 -21.34 -15.96 -10.20
C MET A 448 -20.81 -16.87 -11.31
N GLN A 449 -21.69 -17.73 -11.85
CA GLN A 449 -21.37 -18.61 -12.96
C GLN A 449 -21.70 -17.92 -14.29
N GLY A 450 -20.71 -17.83 -15.19
CA GLY A 450 -20.86 -17.28 -16.55
C GLY A 450 -20.12 -15.96 -16.77
N VAL A 451 -19.71 -15.71 -18.02
CA VAL A 451 -19.11 -14.44 -18.44
C VAL A 451 -20.23 -13.45 -18.72
N GLN A 452 -20.20 -12.30 -18.06
CA GLN A 452 -21.13 -11.20 -18.35
C GLN A 452 -20.44 -10.16 -19.23
N GLY A 453 -21.20 -9.64 -20.22
CA GLY A 453 -20.78 -8.48 -20.99
C GLY A 453 -20.67 -7.22 -20.10
N PRO A 454 -19.99 -6.17 -20.56
CA PRO A 454 -19.86 -4.93 -19.78
C PRO A 454 -21.23 -4.37 -19.45
N LEU A 455 -21.50 -4.15 -18.14
CA LEU A 455 -22.78 -3.67 -17.62
C LEU A 455 -23.22 -2.34 -18.25
N TYR A 456 -22.26 -1.49 -18.60
CA TYR A 456 -22.52 -0.17 -19.20
C TYR A 456 -22.16 -0.09 -20.69
N GLY A 457 -22.08 -1.25 -21.37
CA GLY A 457 -21.76 -1.38 -22.79
C GLY A 457 -20.26 -1.24 -23.12
N GLU A 458 -19.90 -1.49 -24.37
CA GLU A 458 -18.51 -1.47 -24.88
C GLU A 458 -17.91 -0.06 -25.07
N GLY A 459 -18.53 0.96 -24.48
CA GLY A 459 -18.08 2.35 -24.58
C GLY A 459 -17.24 2.81 -23.38
N LEU A 460 -16.73 4.04 -23.46
CA LEU A 460 -15.98 4.70 -22.36
C LEU A 460 -16.79 4.86 -21.06
N GLY A 461 -18.12 4.67 -21.11
CA GLY A 461 -19.01 4.83 -19.96
C GLY A 461 -18.69 3.89 -18.80
N GLY A 462 -18.39 2.61 -19.09
CA GLY A 462 -18.00 1.64 -18.07
C GLY A 462 -16.69 2.01 -17.38
N SER A 463 -15.67 2.37 -18.17
CA SER A 463 -14.36 2.75 -17.65
C SER A 463 -14.46 4.02 -16.81
N LEU A 464 -15.32 4.97 -17.22
CA LEU A 464 -15.60 6.18 -16.44
C LEU A 464 -16.22 5.85 -15.07
N VAL A 465 -17.13 4.88 -15.00
CA VAL A 465 -17.73 4.43 -13.73
C VAL A 465 -16.66 3.87 -12.80
N ALA A 466 -15.74 3.03 -13.31
CA ALA A 466 -14.61 2.51 -12.54
C ALA A 466 -13.65 3.62 -12.07
N ILE A 467 -13.36 4.61 -12.92
CA ILE A 467 -12.48 5.74 -12.58
C ILE A 467 -13.13 6.64 -11.52
N LEU A 468 -14.41 6.97 -11.67
CA LEU A 468 -15.17 7.73 -10.67
C LEU A 468 -15.27 6.96 -9.35
N PHE A 469 -15.38 5.63 -9.42
CA PHE A 469 -15.32 4.78 -8.24
C PHE A 469 -13.99 4.93 -7.50
N GLY A 470 -12.87 4.78 -8.21
CA GLY A 470 -11.53 4.98 -7.65
C GLY A 470 -11.36 6.39 -7.05
N PHE A 471 -11.90 7.41 -7.70
CA PHE A 471 -11.88 8.79 -7.21
C PHE A 471 -12.57 8.93 -5.84
N PHE A 472 -13.84 8.53 -5.72
CA PHE A 472 -14.58 8.70 -4.47
C PHE A 472 -14.07 7.77 -3.36
N LEU A 473 -13.62 6.56 -3.71
CA LEU A 473 -12.96 5.66 -2.78
C LEU A 473 -11.72 6.33 -2.18
N GLY A 474 -10.84 6.88 -3.03
CA GLY A 474 -9.61 7.54 -2.60
C GLY A 474 -9.86 8.80 -1.78
N TYR A 475 -10.79 9.64 -2.23
CA TYR A 475 -11.20 10.85 -1.51
C TYR A 475 -11.69 10.51 -0.09
N GLY A 476 -12.60 9.54 0.01
CA GLY A 476 -13.19 9.12 1.26
C GLY A 476 -12.22 8.44 2.21
N ALA A 477 -11.42 7.50 1.71
CA ALA A 477 -10.40 6.81 2.48
C ALA A 477 -9.39 7.79 3.08
N THR A 478 -9.01 8.82 2.31
CA THR A 478 -8.07 9.85 2.77
C THR A 478 -8.64 10.74 3.87
N LEU A 479 -9.90 11.16 3.75
CA LEU A 479 -10.55 11.96 4.80
C LEU A 479 -10.77 11.16 6.08
N ALA A 480 -10.92 9.84 5.96
CA ALA A 480 -11.10 8.93 7.06
C ALA A 480 -9.78 8.61 7.81
N GLU A 481 -8.64 8.99 7.24
CA GLU A 481 -7.30 8.69 7.78
C GLU A 481 -6.96 9.54 9.03
N PRO A 482 -6.79 8.91 10.21
CA PRO A 482 -6.47 9.64 11.44
C PRO A 482 -5.12 10.36 11.39
N ALA A 483 -4.13 9.77 10.72
CA ALA A 483 -2.79 10.34 10.65
C ALA A 483 -2.79 11.68 9.89
N LEU A 484 -3.59 11.79 8.82
CA LEU A 484 -3.74 13.04 8.06
C LEU A 484 -4.43 14.13 8.88
N ASN A 485 -5.42 13.73 9.68
CA ASN A 485 -6.13 14.63 10.58
C ASN A 485 -5.17 15.27 11.61
N ALA A 486 -4.26 14.47 12.19
CA ALA A 486 -3.22 14.93 13.10
C ALA A 486 -2.14 15.80 12.42
N LEU A 487 -1.75 15.45 11.19
CA LEU A 487 -0.84 16.27 10.37
C LEU A 487 -1.42 17.67 10.15
N GLY A 488 -2.71 17.75 9.79
CA GLY A 488 -3.42 19.01 9.59
C GLY A 488 -3.46 19.88 10.84
N ASP A 489 -3.64 19.30 12.03
CA ASP A 489 -3.54 20.04 13.29
C ASP A 489 -2.13 20.61 13.53
N THR A 490 -1.11 19.85 13.16
CA THR A 490 0.29 20.24 13.35
C THR A 490 0.68 21.35 12.37
N VAL A 491 0.33 21.21 11.09
CA VAL A 491 0.56 22.23 10.05
C VAL A 491 -0.19 23.53 10.39
N GLN A 492 -1.45 23.44 10.85
CA GLN A 492 -2.20 24.63 11.23
C GLN A 492 -1.56 25.37 12.42
N LYS A 493 -1.04 24.64 13.42
CA LYS A 493 -0.34 25.23 14.56
C LYS A 493 0.97 25.90 14.16
N ILE A 494 1.76 25.24 13.32
CA ILE A 494 3.06 25.75 12.85
C ILE A 494 2.89 26.99 11.96
N THR A 495 1.86 27.00 11.11
CA THR A 495 1.57 28.12 10.19
C THR A 495 0.77 29.26 10.85
N VAL A 496 0.57 29.23 12.17
CA VAL A 496 -0.23 30.24 12.91
C VAL A 496 -1.63 30.42 12.28
N GLY A 497 -2.21 29.33 11.77
CA GLY A 497 -3.52 29.34 11.13
C GLY A 497 -3.55 29.85 9.69
N ALA A 498 -2.41 30.25 9.09
CA ALA A 498 -2.35 30.64 7.69
C ALA A 498 -2.74 29.50 6.75
N PHE A 499 -2.37 28.26 7.11
CA PHE A 499 -2.81 27.06 6.42
C PHE A 499 -3.83 26.30 7.28
N ARG A 500 -5.11 26.38 6.91
CA ARG A 500 -6.19 25.73 7.67
C ARG A 500 -6.13 24.21 7.49
N LYS A 501 -6.33 23.48 8.59
CA LYS A 501 -6.46 22.01 8.61
C LYS A 501 -7.43 21.51 7.54
N THR A 502 -8.64 22.06 7.47
CA THR A 502 -9.66 21.64 6.50
C THR A 502 -9.16 21.80 5.06
N LEU A 503 -8.44 22.88 4.78
CA LEU A 503 -7.88 23.13 3.45
C LEU A 503 -6.79 22.09 3.13
N LEU A 504 -5.89 21.76 4.07
CA LEU A 504 -4.93 20.66 3.89
C LEU A 504 -5.62 19.34 3.58
N MET A 505 -6.57 18.94 4.44
CA MET A 505 -7.29 17.67 4.31
C MET A 505 -7.95 17.54 2.94
N GLN A 506 -8.62 18.60 2.48
CA GLN A 506 -9.31 18.61 1.20
C GLN A 506 -8.35 18.57 0.01
N CYS A 507 -7.25 19.33 0.06
CA CYS A 507 -6.24 19.30 -1.00
C CYS A 507 -5.61 17.91 -1.13
N VAL A 508 -5.27 17.30 -0.01
CA VAL A 508 -4.68 15.97 0.04
C VAL A 508 -5.68 14.92 -0.44
N ALA A 509 -6.93 14.95 0.04
CA ALA A 509 -7.98 14.01 -0.38
C ALA A 509 -8.29 14.09 -1.88
N ILE A 510 -8.37 15.29 -2.46
CA ILE A 510 -8.54 15.47 -3.92
C ILE A 510 -7.32 14.94 -4.67
N GLY A 511 -6.11 15.17 -4.16
CA GLY A 511 -4.88 14.64 -4.72
C GLY A 511 -4.89 13.11 -4.76
N VAL A 512 -5.18 12.44 -3.64
CA VAL A 512 -5.29 10.98 -3.57
C VAL A 512 -6.38 10.47 -4.53
N ALA A 513 -7.54 11.12 -4.55
CA ALA A 513 -8.66 10.76 -5.41
C ALA A 513 -8.27 10.76 -6.89
N LEU A 514 -7.59 11.82 -7.35
CA LEU A 514 -7.07 11.91 -8.71
C LEU A 514 -5.99 10.85 -8.99
N GLY A 515 -5.14 10.58 -8.00
CA GLY A 515 -4.10 9.54 -8.09
C GLY A 515 -4.66 8.12 -8.23
N ILE A 516 -5.61 7.73 -7.37
CA ILE A 516 -6.28 6.43 -7.45
C ILE A 516 -7.10 6.33 -8.73
N ALA A 517 -7.80 7.40 -9.14
CA ALA A 517 -8.52 7.45 -10.41
C ALA A 517 -7.57 7.22 -11.60
N ALA A 518 -6.37 7.82 -11.58
CA ALA A 518 -5.33 7.57 -12.59
C ALA A 518 -4.80 6.12 -12.52
N GLY A 519 -4.69 5.52 -11.34
CA GLY A 519 -4.33 4.12 -11.17
C GLY A 519 -5.39 3.14 -11.69
N VAL A 520 -6.68 3.44 -11.49
CA VAL A 520 -7.75 2.66 -12.13
C VAL A 520 -7.74 2.86 -13.65
N CYS A 521 -7.46 4.08 -14.11
CA CYS A 521 -7.28 4.40 -15.52
C CYS A 521 -6.10 3.60 -16.15
N LYS A 522 -4.96 3.47 -15.45
CA LYS A 522 -3.83 2.59 -15.85
C LYS A 522 -4.33 1.20 -16.20
N ILE A 523 -5.08 0.58 -15.30
CA ILE A 523 -5.53 -0.79 -15.47
C ILE A 523 -6.62 -0.89 -16.54
N ALA A 524 -7.60 0.01 -16.51
CA ALA A 524 -8.74 -0.01 -17.44
C ALA A 524 -8.33 0.16 -18.91
N PHE A 525 -7.28 0.94 -19.19
CA PHE A 525 -6.78 1.20 -20.54
C PHE A 525 -5.44 0.50 -20.85
N ASN A 526 -4.95 -0.35 -19.96
CA ASN A 526 -3.65 -1.01 -20.05
C ASN A 526 -2.49 -0.03 -20.38
N ILE A 527 -2.44 1.09 -19.67
CA ILE A 527 -1.41 2.13 -19.84
C ILE A 527 -0.19 1.76 -18.97
N PRO A 528 1.02 1.68 -19.53
CA PRO A 528 2.24 1.48 -18.74
C PRO A 528 2.36 2.52 -17.62
N LEU A 529 2.66 2.06 -16.40
CA LEU A 529 2.73 2.91 -15.19
C LEU A 529 3.67 4.10 -15.37
N VAL A 530 4.77 3.90 -16.09
CA VAL A 530 5.80 4.92 -16.37
C VAL A 530 5.23 6.15 -17.07
N TYR A 531 4.23 6.00 -17.95
CA TYR A 531 3.61 7.15 -18.63
C TYR A 531 2.77 8.03 -17.72
N LEU A 532 2.27 7.49 -16.60
CA LEU A 532 1.55 8.27 -15.59
C LEU A 532 2.51 8.82 -14.53
N LEU A 533 3.52 8.04 -14.18
CA LEU A 533 4.45 8.35 -13.10
C LEU A 533 5.52 9.37 -13.52
N MET A 534 6.14 9.21 -14.69
CA MET A 534 7.25 10.08 -15.09
C MET A 534 6.85 11.54 -15.32
N PRO A 535 5.76 11.86 -16.05
CA PRO A 535 5.36 13.26 -16.25
C PRO A 535 4.97 13.95 -14.94
N SER A 536 4.33 13.21 -14.03
CA SER A 536 3.88 13.74 -12.75
C SER A 536 5.04 14.00 -11.79
N TYR A 537 6.05 13.13 -11.73
CA TYR A 537 7.29 13.39 -10.97
C TYR A 537 8.15 14.49 -11.59
N LEU A 538 8.19 14.63 -12.91
CA LEU A 538 8.86 15.76 -13.57
C LEU A 538 8.20 17.09 -13.22
N LEU A 539 6.87 17.13 -13.21
CA LEU A 539 6.12 18.29 -12.71
C LEU A 539 6.44 18.56 -11.23
N LEU A 540 6.52 17.52 -10.40
CA LEU A 540 6.88 17.65 -8.98
C LEU A 540 8.28 18.22 -8.78
N CYS A 541 9.27 17.87 -9.61
CA CYS A 541 10.59 18.49 -9.54
C CYS A 541 10.50 20.01 -9.77
N VAL A 542 9.71 20.45 -10.76
CA VAL A 542 9.50 21.87 -11.04
C VAL A 542 8.77 22.56 -9.88
N LEU A 543 7.66 21.98 -9.38
CA LEU A 543 6.91 22.53 -8.25
C LEU A 543 7.77 22.62 -6.98
N THR A 544 8.56 21.58 -6.69
CA THR A 544 9.45 21.54 -5.52
C THR A 544 10.54 22.61 -5.60
N TRP A 545 11.04 22.91 -6.80
CA TRP A 545 12.03 23.96 -7.00
C TRP A 545 11.47 25.35 -6.68
N ILE A 546 10.24 25.64 -7.11
CA ILE A 546 9.61 26.97 -6.98
C ILE A 546 8.90 27.21 -5.64
N SER A 547 8.45 26.16 -4.94
CA SER A 547 7.76 26.28 -3.64
C SER A 547 8.71 26.60 -2.49
N SER A 548 8.24 27.21 -1.40
CA SER A 548 9.06 27.43 -0.20
C SER A 548 9.39 26.12 0.53
N GLU A 549 10.45 26.11 1.35
CA GLU A 549 10.87 24.91 2.10
C GLU A 549 9.76 24.37 3.02
N GLU A 550 8.94 25.25 3.61
CA GLU A 550 7.81 24.85 4.46
C GLU A 550 6.76 24.06 3.67
N PHE A 551 6.31 24.58 2.53
CA PHE A 551 5.35 23.86 1.69
C PHE A 551 5.93 22.58 1.08
N VAL A 552 7.24 22.54 0.79
CA VAL A 552 7.93 21.31 0.37
C VAL A 552 7.92 20.27 1.48
N ASN A 553 8.26 20.66 2.71
CA ASN A 553 8.18 19.77 3.87
C ASN A 553 6.75 19.25 4.09
N PHE A 554 5.74 20.12 4.01
CA PHE A 554 4.34 19.71 4.23
C PHE A 554 3.82 18.83 3.10
N GLY A 555 4.06 19.20 1.84
CA GLY A 555 3.50 18.51 0.67
C GLY A 555 4.04 17.10 0.50
N TRP A 556 5.36 16.95 0.61
CA TRP A 556 5.98 15.63 0.46
C TRP A 556 5.69 14.69 1.63
N ASP A 557 5.65 15.19 2.87
CA ASP A 557 5.24 14.36 4.01
C ASP A 557 3.75 14.04 4.00
N SER A 558 2.90 14.92 3.47
CA SER A 558 1.45 14.66 3.34
C SER A 558 1.18 13.39 2.54
N ALA A 559 1.98 13.10 1.51
CA ALA A 559 1.86 11.88 0.71
C ALA A 559 2.26 10.60 1.46
N GLY A 560 3.17 10.71 2.43
CA GLY A 560 3.51 9.58 3.30
C GLY A 560 2.43 9.30 4.36
N VAL A 561 1.57 10.28 4.66
CA VAL A 561 0.55 10.18 5.70
C VAL A 561 -0.80 9.68 5.17
N THR A 562 -0.99 9.61 3.85
CA THR A 562 -2.22 9.10 3.21
C THR A 562 -2.31 7.57 3.14
N THR A 563 -1.20 6.88 3.39
CA THR A 563 -1.04 5.42 3.26
C THR A 563 -1.39 4.71 4.57
N GLY A 564 -2.65 4.82 4.95
CA GLY A 564 -3.17 4.29 6.19
C GLY A 564 -3.15 2.77 6.31
N PRO A 565 -3.28 2.24 7.54
CA PRO A 565 -3.39 0.80 7.79
C PRO A 565 -4.57 0.15 7.06
N ILE A 566 -5.58 0.94 6.66
CA ILE A 566 -6.81 0.44 6.02
C ILE A 566 -6.79 0.67 4.52
N THR A 567 -6.31 1.83 4.09
CA THR A 567 -6.20 2.20 2.67
C THR A 567 -5.26 1.27 1.92
N VAL A 568 -4.10 0.94 2.50
CA VAL A 568 -3.10 0.10 1.83
C VAL A 568 -3.64 -1.31 1.50
N PRO A 569 -4.17 -2.08 2.47
CA PRO A 569 -4.72 -3.42 2.17
C PRO A 569 -5.84 -3.40 1.15
N LEU A 570 -6.74 -2.42 1.27
CA LEU A 570 -7.90 -2.32 0.41
C LEU A 570 -7.52 -1.98 -1.03
N VAL A 571 -6.66 -0.98 -1.23
CA VAL A 571 -6.26 -0.53 -2.57
C VAL A 571 -5.37 -1.57 -3.26
N LEU A 572 -4.50 -2.26 -2.52
CA LEU A 572 -3.71 -3.37 -3.07
C LEU A 572 -4.59 -4.55 -3.49
N ALA A 573 -5.50 -4.99 -2.61
CA ALA A 573 -6.43 -6.09 -2.93
C ALA A 573 -7.33 -5.75 -4.12
N MET A 574 -7.82 -4.51 -4.17
CA MET A 574 -8.59 -4.01 -5.30
C MET A 574 -7.74 -3.97 -6.58
N GLY A 575 -6.54 -3.38 -6.54
CA GLY A 575 -5.67 -3.26 -7.71
C GLY A 575 -5.31 -4.61 -8.31
N LEU A 576 -4.94 -5.59 -7.49
CA LEU A 576 -4.70 -6.96 -7.92
C LEU A 576 -5.96 -7.64 -8.45
N GLY A 577 -7.12 -7.41 -7.82
CA GLY A 577 -8.40 -7.91 -8.31
C GLY A 577 -8.76 -7.35 -9.70
N ILE A 578 -8.58 -6.04 -9.92
CA ILE A 578 -8.85 -5.42 -11.23
C ILE A 578 -7.83 -5.95 -12.25
N GLY A 579 -6.54 -5.96 -11.92
CA GLY A 579 -5.47 -6.40 -12.83
C GLY A 579 -5.63 -7.84 -13.29
N SER A 580 -5.93 -8.77 -12.38
CA SER A 580 -6.11 -10.20 -12.70
C SER A 580 -7.35 -10.51 -13.56
N ASN A 581 -8.33 -9.60 -13.61
CA ASN A 581 -9.55 -9.79 -14.37
C ASN A 581 -9.58 -9.01 -15.70
N VAL A 582 -8.63 -8.10 -15.94
CA VAL A 582 -8.54 -7.35 -17.20
C VAL A 582 -7.49 -8.01 -18.11
N PRO A 583 -7.89 -8.50 -19.31
CA PRO A 583 -6.96 -9.16 -20.21
C PRO A 583 -5.78 -8.27 -20.62
N GLY A 584 -4.57 -8.82 -20.59
CA GLY A 584 -3.35 -8.13 -21.02
C GLY A 584 -2.72 -7.20 -19.99
N VAL A 585 -3.28 -7.12 -18.78
CA VAL A 585 -2.67 -6.40 -17.64
C VAL A 585 -1.83 -7.38 -16.83
N THR A 586 -0.53 -7.11 -16.74
CA THR A 586 0.46 -7.98 -16.08
C THR A 586 0.48 -7.85 -14.56
N ASP A 587 0.10 -6.70 -14.02
CA ASP A 587 0.10 -6.44 -12.58
C ASP A 587 -0.93 -5.38 -12.14
N GLY A 588 -1.47 -5.58 -10.95
CA GLY A 588 -2.36 -4.63 -10.26
C GLY A 588 -1.65 -3.57 -9.42
N PHE A 589 -0.32 -3.52 -9.45
CA PHE A 589 0.48 -2.59 -8.64
C PHE A 589 0.58 -1.20 -9.30
N GLY A 590 1.01 -0.21 -8.53
CA GLY A 590 1.20 1.18 -8.95
C GLY A 590 0.01 2.11 -8.70
N ILE A 591 -1.12 1.59 -8.19
CA ILE A 591 -2.24 2.45 -7.78
C ILE A 591 -1.85 3.28 -6.55
N LEU A 592 -1.17 2.70 -5.57
CA LEU A 592 -0.74 3.42 -4.37
C LEU A 592 0.33 4.46 -4.71
N ALA A 593 1.24 4.12 -5.63
CA ALA A 593 2.22 5.07 -6.15
C ALA A 593 1.56 6.35 -6.70
N LEU A 594 0.53 6.19 -7.54
CA LEU A 594 -0.20 7.31 -8.11
C LEU A 594 -1.03 8.04 -7.06
N ALA A 595 -1.58 7.31 -6.08
CA ALA A 595 -2.28 7.87 -4.92
C ALA A 595 -1.39 8.80 -4.07
N SER A 596 -0.08 8.53 -3.97
CA SER A 596 0.87 9.37 -3.24
C SER A 596 1.34 10.59 -4.03
N VAL A 597 1.39 10.53 -5.37
CA VAL A 597 1.84 11.67 -6.20
C VAL A 597 0.86 12.83 -6.18
N GLY A 598 -0.44 12.55 -6.29
CA GLY A 598 -1.48 13.57 -6.35
C GLY A 598 -1.49 14.57 -5.18
N PRO A 599 -1.42 14.11 -3.91
CA PRO A 599 -1.33 14.98 -2.74
C PRO A 599 -0.15 15.95 -2.75
N ILE A 600 1.01 15.52 -3.24
CA ILE A 600 2.20 16.38 -3.31
C ILE A 600 1.93 17.51 -4.29
N ILE A 601 1.39 17.19 -5.47
CA ILE A 601 1.06 18.18 -6.50
C ILE A 601 0.04 19.18 -5.95
N THR A 602 -1.05 18.71 -5.34
CA THR A 602 -2.11 19.59 -4.85
C THR A 602 -1.65 20.48 -3.69
N VAL A 603 -0.91 19.94 -2.72
CA VAL A 603 -0.41 20.74 -1.58
C VAL A 603 0.63 21.77 -2.03
N LEU A 604 1.57 21.42 -2.90
CA LEU A 604 2.54 22.39 -3.44
C LEU A 604 1.86 23.49 -4.25
N THR A 605 0.89 23.12 -5.10
CA THR A 605 0.14 24.08 -5.91
C THR A 605 -0.64 25.06 -5.03
N VAL A 606 -1.34 24.54 -4.01
CA VAL A 606 -2.11 25.39 -3.09
C VAL A 606 -1.21 26.23 -2.20
N GLY A 607 -0.05 25.69 -1.78
CA GLY A 607 0.98 26.46 -1.07
C GLY A 607 1.44 27.68 -1.87
N LEU A 608 1.71 27.51 -3.17
CA LEU A 608 2.07 28.62 -4.07
C LEU A 608 0.95 29.67 -4.21
N ILE A 609 -0.31 29.23 -4.26
CA ILE A 609 -1.46 30.14 -4.34
C ILE A 609 -1.60 30.96 -3.05
N VAL A 610 -1.49 30.30 -1.89
CA VAL A 610 -1.57 30.95 -0.57
C VAL A 610 -0.42 31.95 -0.40
N GLU A 611 0.79 31.59 -0.82
CA GLU A 611 1.95 32.47 -0.71
C GLU A 611 1.83 33.72 -1.60
N ARG A 612 1.31 33.57 -2.83
CA ARG A 612 1.02 34.72 -3.71
C ARG A 612 -0.08 35.62 -3.15
N ALA A 613 -1.14 35.05 -2.60
CA ALA A 613 -2.22 35.83 -1.98
C ALA A 613 -1.69 36.64 -0.79
N ARG A 614 -0.83 36.05 0.05
CA ARG A 614 -0.19 36.74 1.17
C ARG A 614 0.69 37.92 0.73
N GLN A 615 1.42 37.76 -0.38
CA GLN A 615 2.26 38.84 -0.93
C GLN A 615 1.42 39.99 -1.50
N ALA A 616 0.23 39.72 -2.04
CA ALA A 616 -0.69 40.74 -2.55
C ALA A 616 -1.36 41.55 -1.44
N ASP A 617 -1.57 40.95 -0.25
CA ASP A 617 -2.17 41.61 0.92
C ASP A 617 -1.16 42.42 1.76
N ASP A 618 0.14 42.40 1.43
CA ASP A 618 1.20 43.13 2.14
C ASP A 618 1.70 44.35 1.32
N PRO A 619 1.12 45.56 1.52
CA PRO A 619 1.44 46.74 0.71
C PRO A 619 2.87 47.28 0.89
N ALA A 620 3.70 46.67 1.75
CA ALA A 620 5.11 47.00 1.90
C ALA A 620 6.03 46.20 0.95
N ALA A 621 5.55 45.13 0.30
CA ALA A 621 6.36 44.29 -0.58
C ALA A 621 6.58 44.91 -1.99
N GLU A 622 5.68 45.77 -2.46
CA GLU A 622 5.81 46.43 -3.78
C GLU A 622 6.88 47.54 -3.82
N SER A 623 7.44 47.95 -2.67
CA SER A 623 8.45 49.03 -2.65
C SER A 623 9.90 48.55 -2.84
N ASN A 624 10.15 47.25 -3.00
CA ASN A 624 11.51 46.68 -3.09
C ASN A 624 11.69 45.65 -4.23
N SER A 625 10.76 45.55 -5.18
CA SER A 625 10.95 44.75 -6.41
C SER A 625 11.60 45.54 -7.52
#